data_AF-A0A9D2U049-F1
#
_entry.id   AF-A0A9D2U049-F1
#
_cell.length_a   1.000
_cell.length_b   1.000
_cell.length_c   1.000
_cell.angle_alpha   90.00
_cell.angle_beta   90.00
_cell.angle_gamma   90.00
#
_symmetry.space_group_name_H-M   'P 1'
#
loop_
_entity.id
_entity.type
_entity.pdbx_description
1 polymer ?
#
loop_
_entity_poly.entity_id
_entity_poly.type
_entity_poly.pdbx_seq_one_letter_code
_entity_poly.pdbx_strand_id
1 'polypeptide(L)'
;MFPIGRGQRELIIGDRQTGKTSIAMDTILNQKGKDVVCIYVAIGQKASTVAKVVNTLKTHGAMYYTIVVSSTASDCAPLQYIAPYSGTAMAEHFMYQGKDVLIVYDDLSKHAVAYRALSLLLGRSPGREAYPGDVFYLHSRLLERSSRLSDALGGGSITALPIIETQAGDVSAYIPTNVISITDGQIFLESGLFASGMRPAVNVGLSVSRVGGAAQTKAMKKASGSIRIDLAQYREMEVFTQFSSDLDAATKEQLEYGSGLMELLKQPLYHPLSLHEKVITLCVATHKVLLGIEKKEIKKFQADMLTYFKTAHPEIGQEIEETKALSEELIEKIVETAKEFKKSR
;
A
#
# COMPACT_ATOMS: atom_id res chain seq x y z
N MET A 1 -9.28 -0.88 2.47
CA MET A 1 -8.93 -0.40 3.83
C MET A 1 -8.15 0.92 3.77
N PHE A 2 -7.04 1.01 3.02
CA PHE A 2 -6.25 2.24 2.86
C PHE A 2 -6.26 2.67 1.39
N PRO A 3 -7.32 3.34 0.91
CA PRO A 3 -7.37 3.77 -0.48
C PRO A 3 -6.39 4.90 -0.72
N ILE A 4 -5.70 4.85 -1.85
CA ILE A 4 -4.75 5.87 -2.29
C ILE A 4 -5.34 6.54 -3.53
N GLY A 5 -5.64 7.84 -3.41
CA GLY A 5 -6.15 8.67 -4.49
C GLY A 5 -5.04 9.22 -5.37
N ARG A 6 -5.37 9.56 -6.62
CA ARG A 6 -4.47 10.30 -7.52
C ARG A 6 -4.21 11.69 -6.96
N GLY A 7 -2.94 12.04 -6.76
CA GLY A 7 -2.51 13.28 -6.10
C GLY A 7 -2.31 13.17 -4.59
N GLN A 8 -2.56 12.01 -3.97
CA GLN A 8 -2.38 11.78 -2.53
C GLN A 8 -0.92 11.47 -2.18
N ARG A 9 -0.53 11.78 -0.94
CA ARG A 9 0.77 11.41 -0.36
C ARG A 9 0.55 10.33 0.70
N GLU A 10 0.88 9.09 0.39
CA GLU A 10 0.68 7.95 1.30
C GLU A 10 2.02 7.37 1.77
N LEU A 11 2.35 7.53 3.04
CA LEU A 11 3.59 7.05 3.63
C LEU A 11 3.62 5.52 3.69
N ILE A 12 4.74 4.89 3.33
CA ILE A 12 5.02 3.48 3.63
C ILE A 12 6.10 3.45 4.72
N ILE A 13 5.74 3.01 5.91
CA ILE A 13 6.62 3.06 7.08
C ILE A 13 6.74 1.69 7.75
N GLY A 14 7.94 1.37 8.23
CA GLY A 14 8.18 0.15 8.99
C GLY A 14 9.66 -0.19 9.07
N ASP A 15 9.97 -1.26 9.78
CA ASP A 15 11.36 -1.66 10.02
C ASP A 15 12.05 -2.17 8.76
N ARG A 16 13.37 -2.32 8.85
CA ARG A 16 14.16 -2.96 7.81
C ARG A 16 13.59 -4.35 7.47
N GLN A 17 13.56 -4.71 6.19
CA GLN A 17 13.12 -6.02 5.69
C GLN A 17 11.65 -6.41 5.95
N THR A 18 10.75 -5.45 6.21
CA THR A 18 9.31 -5.72 6.38
C THR A 18 8.50 -5.78 5.08
N GLY A 19 9.11 -5.50 3.92
CA GLY A 19 8.44 -5.55 2.61
C GLY A 19 8.00 -4.18 2.06
N LYS A 20 8.51 -3.06 2.60
CA LYS A 20 8.18 -1.69 2.15
C LYS A 20 8.34 -1.47 0.65
N THR A 21 9.54 -1.75 0.13
CA THR A 21 9.85 -1.63 -1.31
C THR A 21 8.98 -2.57 -2.14
N SER A 22 8.61 -3.76 -1.62
CA SER A 22 7.74 -4.69 -2.34
C SER A 22 6.35 -4.10 -2.59
N ILE A 23 5.75 -3.42 -1.60
CA ILE A 23 4.46 -2.74 -1.79
C ILE A 23 4.57 -1.66 -2.87
N ALA A 24 5.63 -0.84 -2.83
CA ALA A 24 5.84 0.20 -3.82
C ALA A 24 6.04 -0.37 -5.24
N MET A 25 6.82 -1.45 -5.36
CA MET A 25 7.07 -2.13 -6.62
C MET A 25 5.81 -2.75 -7.22
N ASP A 26 5.04 -3.49 -6.43
CA ASP A 26 3.77 -4.07 -6.89
C ASP A 26 2.77 -2.98 -7.29
N THR A 27 2.83 -1.81 -6.64
CA THR A 27 2.01 -0.65 -7.02
C THR A 27 2.40 -0.12 -8.41
N ILE A 28 3.70 -0.04 -8.73
CA ILE A 28 4.21 0.34 -10.07
C ILE A 28 3.81 -0.73 -11.12
N LEU A 29 3.96 -2.01 -10.81
CA LEU A 29 3.56 -3.09 -11.72
C LEU A 29 2.06 -3.03 -12.04
N ASN A 30 1.25 -2.70 -11.04
CA ASN A 30 -0.19 -2.54 -11.17
C ASN A 30 -0.60 -1.29 -11.97
N GLN A 31 0.33 -0.41 -12.41
CA GLN A 31 0.01 0.73 -13.29
C GLN A 31 0.00 0.37 -14.79
N LYS A 32 0.35 -0.87 -15.15
CA LYS A 32 0.34 -1.32 -16.54
C LYS A 32 -1.05 -1.11 -17.17
N GLY A 33 -1.10 -0.35 -18.28
CA GLY A 33 -2.33 -0.05 -19.00
C GLY A 33 -3.24 1.01 -18.35
N LYS A 34 -2.79 1.70 -17.28
CA LYS A 34 -3.60 2.72 -16.57
C LYS A 34 -3.24 4.16 -16.93
N ASP A 35 -2.34 4.34 -17.89
CA ASP A 35 -1.80 5.64 -18.33
C ASP A 35 -1.25 6.49 -17.17
N VAL A 36 -0.45 5.85 -16.30
CA VAL A 36 0.24 6.50 -15.19
C VAL A 36 1.74 6.38 -15.40
N VAL A 37 2.43 7.51 -15.45
CA VAL A 37 3.89 7.55 -15.48
C VAL A 37 4.41 7.21 -14.09
N CYS A 38 5.36 6.30 -13.98
CA CYS A 38 5.96 5.91 -12.71
C CYS A 38 7.37 6.47 -12.57
N ILE A 39 7.74 6.93 -11.38
CA ILE A 39 9.10 7.36 -11.05
C ILE A 39 9.53 6.67 -9.76
N TYR A 40 10.61 5.91 -9.81
CA TYR A 40 11.21 5.27 -8.64
C TYR A 40 12.53 5.97 -8.30
N VAL A 41 12.57 6.63 -7.15
CA VAL A 41 13.75 7.36 -6.67
C VAL A 41 14.45 6.53 -5.59
N ALA A 42 15.60 5.96 -5.93
CA ALA A 42 16.48 5.27 -4.98
C ALA A 42 17.49 6.24 -4.35
N ILE A 43 17.47 6.35 -3.02
CA ILE A 43 18.28 7.30 -2.25
C ILE A 43 19.13 6.53 -1.24
N GLY A 44 20.44 6.56 -1.40
CA GLY A 44 21.39 5.86 -0.54
C GLY A 44 21.23 4.33 -0.55
N GLN A 45 20.56 3.77 -1.56
CA GLN A 45 20.37 2.32 -1.68
C GLN A 45 21.64 1.65 -2.21
N LYS A 46 21.83 0.37 -1.91
CA LYS A 46 22.92 -0.41 -2.50
C LYS A 46 22.67 -0.56 -4.00
N ALA A 47 23.71 -0.38 -4.82
CA ALA A 47 23.62 -0.54 -6.27
C ALA A 47 23.03 -1.91 -6.68
N SER A 48 23.39 -2.98 -5.97
CA SER A 48 22.83 -4.33 -6.20
C SER A 48 21.34 -4.44 -5.90
N THR A 49 20.82 -3.69 -4.92
CA THR A 49 19.38 -3.62 -4.64
C THR A 49 18.64 -2.88 -5.75
N VAL A 50 19.18 -1.74 -6.19
CA VAL A 50 18.61 -0.97 -7.31
C VAL A 50 18.62 -1.79 -8.60
N ALA A 51 19.70 -2.51 -8.88
CA ALA A 51 19.78 -3.39 -10.04
C ALA A 51 18.70 -4.49 -10.02
N LYS A 52 18.41 -5.08 -8.85
CA LYS A 52 17.31 -6.05 -8.69
C LYS A 52 15.95 -5.40 -8.98
N VAL A 53 15.70 -4.20 -8.45
CA VAL A 53 14.48 -3.42 -8.74
C VAL A 53 14.31 -3.18 -10.23
N VAL A 54 15.36 -2.65 -10.90
CA VAL A 54 15.36 -2.40 -12.34
C VAL A 54 15.10 -3.69 -13.12
N ASN A 55 15.74 -4.80 -12.73
CA ASN A 55 15.53 -6.09 -13.37
C ASN A 55 14.07 -6.56 -13.24
N THR A 56 13.48 -6.47 -12.04
CA THR A 56 12.07 -6.81 -11.82
C THR A 56 11.13 -5.97 -12.69
N LEU A 57 11.37 -4.65 -12.78
CA LEU A 57 10.59 -3.77 -13.64
C LEU A 57 10.75 -4.14 -15.13
N LYS A 58 11.95 -4.54 -15.57
CA LYS A 58 12.18 -5.00 -16.95
C LYS A 58 11.43 -6.29 -17.24
N THR A 59 11.56 -7.30 -16.38
CA THR A 59 10.93 -8.62 -16.55
C THR A 59 9.41 -8.54 -16.65
N HIS A 60 8.78 -7.62 -15.91
CA HIS A 60 7.32 -7.43 -15.95
C HIS A 60 6.86 -6.40 -17.01
N GLY A 61 7.79 -5.82 -17.77
CA GLY A 61 7.50 -4.80 -18.79
C GLY A 61 7.08 -3.44 -18.21
N ALA A 62 7.38 -3.17 -16.95
CA ALA A 62 7.06 -1.91 -16.28
C ALA A 62 8.04 -0.77 -16.59
N MET A 63 9.25 -1.08 -17.07
CA MET A 63 10.23 -0.04 -17.46
C MET A 63 9.75 0.85 -18.61
N TYR A 64 8.78 0.41 -19.44
CA TYR A 64 8.24 1.23 -20.53
C TYR A 64 7.57 2.52 -20.05
N TYR A 65 7.05 2.52 -18.83
CA TYR A 65 6.37 3.67 -18.23
C TYR A 65 7.02 4.10 -16.92
N THR A 66 8.22 3.60 -16.59
CA THR A 66 8.91 3.88 -15.33
C THR A 66 10.28 4.53 -15.54
N ILE A 67 10.51 5.66 -14.89
CA ILE A 67 11.83 6.30 -14.78
C ILE A 67 12.46 5.90 -13.45
N VAL A 68 13.73 5.50 -13.45
CA VAL A 68 14.48 5.20 -12.24
C VAL A 68 15.53 6.28 -12.02
N VAL A 69 15.38 7.06 -10.94
CA VAL A 69 16.36 8.04 -10.49
C VAL A 69 17.13 7.42 -9.34
N SER A 70 18.45 7.33 -9.44
CA SER A 70 19.25 6.63 -8.43
C SER A 70 20.44 7.46 -7.99
N SER A 71 20.55 7.67 -6.68
CA SER A 71 21.80 8.00 -6.01
C SER A 71 22.07 6.92 -4.97
N THR A 72 23.12 6.14 -5.18
CA THR A 72 23.48 4.97 -4.40
C THR A 72 24.22 5.33 -3.11
N ALA A 73 24.37 4.35 -2.21
CA ALA A 73 25.10 4.53 -0.96
C ALA A 73 26.57 4.97 -1.13
N SER A 74 27.19 4.69 -2.29
CA SER A 74 28.56 5.09 -2.61
C SER A 74 28.67 6.52 -3.13
N ASP A 75 27.55 7.13 -3.54
CA ASP A 75 27.55 8.50 -4.04
C ASP A 75 27.65 9.50 -2.88
N CYS A 76 28.17 10.69 -3.17
CA CYS A 76 28.32 11.74 -2.17
C CYS A 76 26.95 12.24 -1.65
N ALA A 77 26.93 12.70 -0.38
CA ALA A 77 25.71 13.20 0.26
C ALA A 77 24.97 14.30 -0.54
N PRO A 78 25.63 15.23 -1.26
CA PRO A 78 24.93 16.18 -2.14
C PRO A 78 24.06 15.51 -3.21
N LEU A 79 24.52 14.43 -3.83
CA LEU A 79 23.75 13.72 -4.86
C LEU A 79 22.54 13.00 -4.26
N GLN A 80 22.71 12.36 -3.10
CA GLN A 80 21.62 11.72 -2.38
C GLN A 80 20.54 12.73 -1.95
N TYR A 81 20.98 13.94 -1.56
CA TYR A 81 20.09 15.05 -1.24
C TYR A 81 19.30 15.57 -2.45
N ILE A 82 19.92 15.67 -3.63
CA ILE A 82 19.25 16.20 -4.84
C ILE A 82 18.32 15.16 -5.50
N ALA A 83 18.63 13.86 -5.39
CA ALA A 83 17.89 12.78 -6.05
C ALA A 83 16.35 12.86 -5.94
N PRO A 84 15.73 13.04 -4.76
CA PRO A 84 14.28 13.18 -4.66
C PRO A 84 13.76 14.43 -5.38
N TYR A 85 14.45 15.57 -5.31
CA TYR A 85 14.03 16.79 -6.00
C TYR A 85 14.08 16.65 -7.52
N SER A 86 15.09 15.96 -8.04
CA SER A 86 15.20 15.63 -9.47
C SER A 86 14.06 14.72 -9.92
N GLY A 87 13.74 13.68 -9.13
CA GLY A 87 12.60 12.81 -9.39
C GLY A 87 11.27 13.56 -9.40
N THR A 88 11.04 14.45 -8.42
CA THR A 88 9.83 15.28 -8.38
C THR A 88 9.75 16.26 -9.55
N ALA A 89 10.88 16.86 -9.98
CA ALA A 89 10.89 17.75 -11.14
C ALA A 89 10.53 16.99 -12.44
N MET A 90 11.00 15.75 -12.60
CA MET A 90 10.57 14.88 -13.70
C MET A 90 9.08 14.55 -13.60
N ALA A 91 8.55 14.32 -12.40
CA ALA A 91 7.12 14.08 -12.18
C ALA A 91 6.27 15.30 -12.58
N GLU A 92 6.69 16.50 -12.17
CA GLU A 92 6.01 17.75 -12.49
C GLU A 92 5.94 18.02 -13.99
N HIS A 93 6.97 17.65 -14.75
CA HIS A 93 6.94 17.75 -16.21
C HIS A 93 5.73 17.04 -16.81
N PHE A 94 5.44 15.81 -16.37
CA PHE A 94 4.28 15.05 -16.84
C PHE A 94 2.97 15.56 -16.23
N MET A 95 2.98 15.95 -14.95
CA MET A 95 1.80 16.52 -14.27
C MET A 95 1.28 17.76 -15.01
N TYR A 96 2.16 18.69 -15.38
CA TYR A 96 1.79 19.90 -16.11
C TYR A 96 1.38 19.64 -17.57
N GLN A 97 1.60 18.43 -18.09
CA GLN A 97 1.03 17.97 -19.36
C GLN A 97 -0.35 17.30 -19.19
N GLY A 98 -0.94 17.37 -17.99
CA GLY A 98 -2.23 16.75 -17.68
C GLY A 98 -2.15 15.25 -17.43
N LYS A 99 -0.94 14.67 -17.28
CA LYS A 99 -0.78 13.25 -17.00
C LYS A 99 -0.80 12.95 -15.51
N ASP A 100 -1.15 11.72 -15.18
CA ASP A 100 -1.04 11.19 -13.83
C ASP A 100 0.31 10.52 -13.61
N VAL A 101 0.93 10.81 -12.46
CA VAL A 101 2.24 10.32 -12.08
C VAL A 101 2.18 9.63 -10.72
N LEU A 102 2.87 8.51 -10.60
CA LEU A 102 3.17 7.84 -9.34
C LEU A 102 4.66 7.97 -9.05
N ILE A 103 5.04 8.58 -7.92
CA ILE A 103 6.44 8.70 -7.49
C ILE A 103 6.69 7.96 -6.19
N VAL A 104 7.76 7.17 -6.14
CA VAL A 104 8.22 6.43 -4.96
C VAL A 104 9.56 7.01 -4.50
N TYR A 105 9.71 7.29 -3.21
CA TYR A 105 10.99 7.72 -2.62
C TYR A 105 11.52 6.63 -1.68
N ASP A 106 12.59 5.93 -2.08
CA ASP A 106 13.18 4.78 -1.36
C ASP A 106 14.64 5.07 -0.94
N ASP A 107 14.92 5.69 0.20
CA ASP A 107 13.95 6.12 1.21
C ASP A 107 14.28 7.50 1.80
N LEU A 108 13.27 8.14 2.40
CA LEU A 108 13.41 9.49 2.95
C LEU A 108 14.17 9.51 4.29
N SER A 109 14.34 8.35 4.95
CA SER A 109 15.21 8.23 6.13
C SER A 109 16.67 8.45 5.73
N LYS A 110 17.14 7.78 4.66
CA LYS A 110 18.48 7.97 4.09
C LYS A 110 18.65 9.36 3.51
N HIS A 111 17.61 9.91 2.90
CA HIS A 111 17.62 11.31 2.45
C HIS A 111 17.89 12.29 3.60
N ALA A 112 17.22 12.11 4.75
CA ALA A 112 17.45 12.93 5.93
C ALA A 112 18.89 12.76 6.47
N VAL A 113 19.41 11.54 6.49
CA VAL A 113 20.81 11.26 6.90
C VAL A 113 21.81 11.99 6.01
N ALA A 114 21.60 12.00 4.70
CA ALA A 114 22.43 12.77 3.76
C ALA A 114 22.37 14.27 4.06
N TYR A 115 21.18 14.82 4.31
CA TYR A 115 21.01 16.24 4.65
C TYR A 115 21.67 16.61 5.98
N ARG A 116 21.59 15.72 6.97
CA ARG A 116 22.29 15.86 8.25
C ARG A 116 23.80 15.94 8.05
N ALA A 117 24.37 15.01 7.28
CA ALA A 117 25.80 15.00 6.99
C ALA A 117 26.26 16.31 6.32
N LEU A 118 25.50 16.80 5.33
CA LEU A 118 25.78 18.09 4.69
C LEU A 118 25.75 19.25 5.68
N SER A 119 24.74 19.31 6.52
CA SER A 119 24.57 20.41 7.48
C SER A 119 25.71 20.46 8.50
N LEU A 120 26.13 19.30 9.01
CA LEU A 120 27.24 19.20 9.96
C LEU A 120 28.58 19.59 9.31
N LEU A 121 28.84 19.16 8.06
CA LEU A 121 30.05 19.54 7.33
C LEU A 121 30.11 21.06 7.04
N LEU A 122 28.96 21.70 6.90
CA LEU A 122 28.85 23.15 6.72
C LEU A 122 28.92 23.93 8.05
N GLY A 123 29.12 23.25 9.19
CA GLY A 123 29.18 23.89 10.51
C GLY A 123 27.85 24.46 11.00
N ARG A 124 26.72 23.99 10.46
CA ARG A 124 25.39 24.41 10.93
C ARG A 124 25.05 23.74 12.26
N SER A 125 24.43 24.50 13.16
CA SER A 125 24.00 24.00 14.47
C SER A 125 23.00 22.84 14.33
N PRO A 126 23.25 21.68 14.98
CA PRO A 126 22.32 20.57 14.97
C PRO A 126 21.24 20.68 16.05
N GLY A 127 20.17 19.90 15.89
CA GLY A 127 19.10 19.71 16.87
C GLY A 127 18.94 18.25 17.29
N ARG A 128 17.68 17.76 17.38
CA ARG A 128 17.36 16.39 17.80
C ARG A 128 17.98 15.36 16.84
N GLU A 129 18.61 14.32 17.39
CA GLU A 129 19.33 13.28 16.63
C GLU A 129 20.38 13.85 15.63
N ALA A 130 20.92 15.01 15.96
CA ALA A 130 21.83 15.82 15.16
C ALA A 130 21.28 16.34 13.82
N TYR A 131 19.98 16.21 13.54
CA TYR A 131 19.38 16.81 12.35
C TYR A 131 19.32 18.34 12.44
N PRO A 132 19.48 19.06 11.33
CA PRO A 132 19.30 20.52 11.32
C PRO A 132 17.83 20.88 11.57
N GLY A 133 17.58 22.07 12.12
CA GLY A 133 16.23 22.51 12.50
C GLY A 133 15.24 22.64 11.33
N ASP A 134 15.74 22.70 10.08
CA ASP A 134 14.94 22.81 8.87
C ASP A 134 14.68 21.46 8.16
N VAL A 135 15.04 20.32 8.77
CA VAL A 135 14.79 18.99 8.19
C VAL A 135 13.29 18.71 7.99
N PHE A 136 12.42 19.31 8.80
CA PHE A 136 10.98 19.24 8.58
C PHE A 136 10.57 19.92 7.26
N TYR A 137 11.07 21.15 7.03
CA TYR A 137 10.82 21.91 5.82
C TYR A 137 11.37 21.23 4.57
N LEU A 138 12.44 20.44 4.71
CA LEU A 138 13.01 19.63 3.64
C LEU A 138 11.99 18.65 3.04
N HIS A 139 11.31 17.88 3.89
CA HIS A 139 10.35 16.88 3.45
C HIS A 139 8.98 17.50 3.17
N SER A 140 8.57 18.55 3.89
CA SER A 140 7.31 19.23 3.59
C SER A 140 7.34 19.87 2.20
N ARG A 141 8.38 20.65 1.86
CA ARG A 141 8.52 21.26 0.52
C ARG A 141 8.64 20.22 -0.60
N LEU A 142 9.14 19.02 -0.30
CA LEU A 142 9.25 17.94 -1.28
C LEU A 142 7.88 17.30 -1.51
N LEU A 143 7.17 16.94 -0.44
CA LEU A 143 5.94 16.18 -0.53
C LEU A 143 4.73 17.07 -0.91
N GLU A 144 4.70 18.34 -0.52
CA GLU A 144 3.67 19.31 -0.94
C GLU A 144 3.65 19.55 -2.46
N ARG A 145 4.71 19.21 -3.19
CA ARG A 145 4.72 19.24 -4.67
C ARG A 145 3.87 18.12 -5.27
N SER A 146 3.50 17.11 -4.48
CA SER A 146 2.65 16.01 -4.90
C SER A 146 1.20 16.35 -4.62
N SER A 147 0.44 16.67 -5.67
CA SER A 147 -0.95 17.11 -5.59
C SER A 147 -1.74 16.73 -6.84
N ARG A 148 -3.03 17.05 -6.87
CA ARG A 148 -3.87 17.01 -8.08
C ARG A 148 -4.16 18.44 -8.52
N LEU A 149 -3.75 18.77 -9.74
CA LEU A 149 -4.02 20.08 -10.33
C LEU A 149 -5.51 20.27 -10.61
N SER A 150 -5.95 21.52 -10.65
CA SER A 150 -7.29 21.87 -11.10
C SER A 150 -7.44 21.60 -12.60
N ASP A 151 -8.68 21.48 -13.07
CA ASP A 151 -8.98 21.28 -14.49
C ASP A 151 -8.42 22.42 -15.37
N ALA A 152 -8.40 23.65 -14.83
CA ALA A 152 -7.81 24.82 -15.51
C ALA A 152 -6.28 24.72 -15.72
N LEU A 153 -5.60 23.90 -14.91
CA LEU A 153 -4.16 23.64 -15.00
C LEU A 153 -3.86 22.29 -15.69
N GLY A 154 -4.86 21.69 -16.35
CA GLY A 154 -4.73 20.44 -17.10
C GLY A 154 -5.09 19.17 -16.31
N GLY A 155 -5.42 19.28 -15.02
CA GLY A 155 -5.96 18.17 -14.23
C GLY A 155 -4.99 17.03 -13.88
N GLY A 156 -3.70 17.14 -14.25
CA GLY A 156 -2.68 16.14 -13.96
C GLY A 156 -2.41 15.99 -12.45
N SER A 157 -1.77 14.90 -12.06
CA SER A 157 -1.50 14.63 -10.64
C SER A 157 -0.15 13.97 -10.38
N ILE A 158 0.36 14.16 -9.17
CA ILE A 158 1.49 13.40 -8.63
C ILE A 158 1.04 12.73 -7.34
N THR A 159 0.99 11.40 -7.38
CA THR A 159 0.75 10.55 -6.21
C THR A 159 2.09 10.13 -5.62
N ALA A 160 2.34 10.42 -4.36
CA ALA A 160 3.62 10.13 -3.71
C ALA A 160 3.52 8.97 -2.72
N LEU A 161 4.46 8.03 -2.84
CA LEU A 161 4.70 6.95 -1.88
C LEU A 161 6.09 7.12 -1.25
N PRO A 162 6.26 8.02 -0.27
CA PRO A 162 7.50 8.10 0.49
C PRO A 162 7.67 6.84 1.35
N ILE A 163 8.90 6.34 1.41
CA ILE A 163 9.27 5.25 2.31
C ILE A 163 10.06 5.83 3.49
N ILE A 164 9.70 5.40 4.70
CA ILE A 164 10.47 5.66 5.93
C ILE A 164 10.83 4.34 6.59
N GLU A 165 12.09 4.20 6.95
CA GLU A 165 12.58 3.12 7.79
C GLU A 165 12.55 3.54 9.27
N THR A 166 11.87 2.73 10.09
CA THR A 166 11.91 2.82 11.57
C THR A 166 13.01 1.93 12.14
N GLN A 167 13.38 2.20 13.39
CA GLN A 167 14.26 1.33 14.17
C GLN A 167 13.42 0.66 15.26
N ALA A 168 13.31 -0.68 15.21
CA ALA A 168 12.53 -1.47 16.17
C ALA A 168 11.09 -0.98 16.39
N GLY A 169 10.43 -0.52 15.32
CA GLY A 169 9.06 -0.03 15.34
C GLY A 169 8.89 1.36 15.96
N ASP A 170 9.97 2.07 16.29
CA ASP A 170 9.88 3.40 16.90
C ASP A 170 9.39 4.46 15.91
N VAL A 171 8.10 4.77 16.04
CA VAL A 171 7.41 5.86 15.31
C VAL A 171 7.58 7.23 15.95
N SER A 172 8.07 7.28 17.19
CA SER A 172 8.30 8.53 17.93
C SER A 172 9.66 9.17 17.62
N ALA A 173 10.51 8.46 16.87
CA ALA A 173 11.74 8.99 16.30
C ALA A 173 11.45 10.22 15.43
N TYR A 174 12.45 11.11 15.33
CA TYR A 174 12.24 12.46 14.82
C TYR A 174 11.76 12.48 13.35
N ILE A 175 12.41 11.71 12.47
CA ILE A 175 12.05 11.68 11.04
C ILE A 175 10.69 11.00 10.79
N PRO A 176 10.39 9.81 11.34
CA PRO A 176 9.05 9.23 11.26
C PRO A 176 7.93 10.18 11.67
N THR A 177 8.08 10.83 12.83
CA THR A 177 7.08 11.78 13.36
C THR A 177 6.83 12.93 12.38
N ASN A 178 7.90 13.52 11.84
CA ASN A 178 7.80 14.61 10.87
C ASN A 178 7.04 14.17 9.62
N VAL A 179 7.43 13.05 9.01
CA VAL A 179 6.83 12.63 7.73
C VAL A 179 5.38 12.18 7.90
N ILE A 180 5.03 11.51 9.00
CA ILE A 180 3.62 11.17 9.34
C ILE A 180 2.75 12.43 9.40
N SER A 181 3.29 13.53 9.93
CA SER A 181 2.54 14.80 10.01
C SER A 181 2.35 15.51 8.67
N ILE A 182 3.17 15.18 7.67
CA ILE A 182 3.15 15.80 6.33
C ILE A 182 2.27 15.00 5.35
N THR A 183 2.34 13.67 5.39
CA THR A 183 1.62 12.81 4.44
C THR A 183 0.14 12.71 4.76
N ASP A 184 -0.71 12.44 3.77
CA ASP A 184 -2.16 12.30 3.91
C ASP A 184 -2.59 10.95 4.51
N GLY A 185 -1.64 10.10 4.85
CA GLY A 185 -1.89 8.77 5.40
C GLY A 185 -0.61 7.99 5.54
N GLN A 186 -0.73 6.79 6.08
CA GLN A 186 0.37 5.86 6.28
C GLN A 186 -0.09 4.41 6.18
N ILE A 187 0.77 3.59 5.58
CA ILE A 187 0.72 2.13 5.57
C ILE A 187 1.86 1.68 6.48
N PHE A 188 1.50 1.13 7.63
CA PHE A 188 2.43 0.68 8.66
C PHE A 188 2.74 -0.81 8.50
N LEU A 189 4.02 -1.16 8.35
CA LEU A 189 4.48 -2.54 8.23
C LEU A 189 5.20 -2.99 9.50
N GLU A 190 4.83 -4.16 10.00
CA GLU A 190 5.37 -4.70 11.26
C GLU A 190 6.24 -5.94 11.06
N SER A 191 7.38 -5.96 11.75
CA SER A 191 8.28 -7.11 11.81
C SER A 191 7.60 -8.36 12.38
N GLY A 192 6.75 -8.20 13.41
CA GLY A 192 6.01 -9.31 14.02
C GLY A 192 5.03 -9.99 13.05
N LEU A 193 4.26 -9.19 12.30
CA LEU A 193 3.36 -9.69 11.24
C LEU A 193 4.15 -10.38 10.13
N PHE A 194 5.28 -9.81 9.74
CA PHE A 194 6.13 -10.42 8.71
C PHE A 194 6.68 -11.79 9.16
N ALA A 195 7.11 -11.88 10.42
CA ALA A 195 7.65 -13.11 11.02
C ALA A 195 6.57 -14.19 11.21
N SER A 196 5.31 -13.82 11.49
CA SER A 196 4.18 -14.76 11.57
C SER A 196 3.64 -15.22 10.21
N GLY A 197 4.25 -14.77 9.10
CA GLY A 197 3.88 -15.16 7.74
C GLY A 197 2.75 -14.33 7.14
N MET A 198 2.35 -13.21 7.76
CA MET A 198 1.44 -12.24 7.16
C MET A 198 2.21 -11.40 6.12
N ARG A 199 1.90 -11.61 4.84
CA ARG A 199 2.53 -10.91 3.72
C ARG A 199 1.43 -10.45 2.76
N PRO A 200 1.24 -9.14 2.50
CA PRO A 200 2.03 -8.03 3.04
C PRO A 200 1.78 -7.81 4.54
N ALA A 201 2.83 -7.39 5.27
CA ALA A 201 2.83 -7.29 6.73
C ALA A 201 2.18 -5.99 7.26
N VAL A 202 1.04 -5.60 6.69
CA VAL A 202 0.37 -4.33 6.97
C VAL A 202 -0.40 -4.41 8.29
N ASN A 203 -0.10 -3.52 9.23
CA ASN A 203 -0.91 -3.33 10.43
C ASN A 203 -2.14 -2.49 10.08
N VAL A 204 -3.30 -3.13 10.12
CA VAL A 204 -4.58 -2.52 9.74
C VAL A 204 -5.06 -1.45 10.73
N GLY A 205 -4.69 -1.56 12.00
CA GLY A 205 -5.07 -0.62 13.06
C GLY A 205 -4.29 0.70 12.99
N LEU A 206 -2.98 0.63 12.75
CA LEU A 206 -2.09 1.80 12.69
C LEU A 206 -2.06 2.47 11.31
N SER A 207 -2.40 1.73 10.26
CA SER A 207 -2.50 2.29 8.91
C SER A 207 -3.75 3.14 8.75
N VAL A 208 -3.64 4.26 8.02
CA VAL A 208 -4.71 5.25 7.83
C VAL A 208 -4.54 5.89 6.46
N SER A 209 -5.64 6.16 5.76
CA SER A 209 -5.67 7.09 4.62
C SER A 209 -6.68 8.19 4.94
N ARG A 210 -6.25 9.46 4.97
CA ARG A 210 -7.10 10.62 5.32
C ARG A 210 -8.01 11.04 4.19
N VAL A 211 -7.68 10.70 2.94
CA VAL A 211 -8.62 10.86 1.80
C VAL A 211 -9.83 9.93 1.95
N GLY A 212 -9.64 8.79 2.62
CA GLY A 212 -10.71 7.86 2.97
C GLY A 212 -11.46 7.34 1.75
N GLY A 213 -12.75 7.05 1.90
CA GLY A 213 -13.57 6.43 0.87
C GLY A 213 -13.77 7.25 -0.41
N ALA A 214 -13.37 8.54 -0.44
CA ALA A 214 -13.47 9.38 -1.63
C ALA A 214 -12.55 8.93 -2.77
N ALA A 215 -11.44 8.24 -2.44
CA ALA A 215 -10.52 7.66 -3.42
C ALA A 215 -10.96 6.28 -3.93
N GLN A 216 -12.09 5.73 -3.45
CA GLN A 216 -12.58 4.41 -3.85
C GLN A 216 -13.71 4.50 -4.88
N THR A 217 -13.80 3.46 -5.73
CA THR A 217 -15.03 3.20 -6.48
C THR A 217 -16.18 2.87 -5.54
N LYS A 218 -17.42 3.13 -5.97
CA LYS A 218 -18.62 2.81 -5.18
C LYS A 218 -18.68 1.31 -4.84
N ALA A 219 -18.28 0.45 -5.79
CA ALA A 219 -18.20 -1.00 -5.59
C ALA A 219 -17.25 -1.38 -4.44
N MET A 220 -16.01 -0.86 -4.46
CA MET A 220 -15.01 -1.15 -3.43
C MET A 220 -15.43 -0.60 -2.06
N LYS A 221 -16.02 0.60 -2.02
CA LYS A 221 -16.50 1.20 -0.79
C LYS A 221 -17.59 0.34 -0.13
N LYS A 222 -18.54 -0.18 -0.92
CA LYS A 222 -19.60 -1.07 -0.43
C LYS A 222 -19.04 -2.43 0.02
N ALA A 223 -18.15 -3.04 -0.76
CA ALA A 223 -17.58 -4.34 -0.45
C ALA A 223 -16.64 -4.34 0.77
N SER A 224 -15.92 -3.24 1.02
CA SER A 224 -14.90 -3.15 2.09
C SER A 224 -15.35 -2.43 3.37
N GLY A 225 -16.63 -2.06 3.47
CA GLY A 225 -17.16 -1.18 4.51
C GLY A 225 -16.96 -1.69 5.94
N SER A 226 -17.30 -2.95 6.22
CA SER A 226 -17.18 -3.54 7.56
C SER A 226 -15.79 -4.12 7.87
N ILE A 227 -15.01 -4.49 6.85
CA ILE A 227 -13.80 -5.30 6.99
C ILE A 227 -12.79 -4.70 7.97
N ARG A 228 -12.64 -3.37 7.99
CA ARG A 228 -11.74 -2.71 8.92
C ARG A 228 -12.19 -2.87 10.37
N ILE A 229 -13.50 -2.77 10.62
CA ILE A 229 -14.11 -2.97 11.94
C ILE A 229 -13.98 -4.43 12.34
N ASP A 230 -14.31 -5.35 11.42
CA ASP A 230 -14.24 -6.80 11.64
C ASP A 230 -12.82 -7.24 12.05
N LEU A 231 -11.78 -6.72 11.38
CA LEU A 231 -10.38 -7.01 11.70
C LEU A 231 -9.90 -6.36 13.00
N ALA A 232 -10.42 -5.18 13.33
CA ALA A 232 -10.10 -4.52 14.59
C ALA A 232 -10.67 -5.32 15.78
N GLN A 233 -11.94 -5.71 15.69
CA GLN A 233 -12.58 -6.56 16.69
C GLN A 233 -11.91 -7.93 16.79
N TYR A 234 -11.55 -8.55 15.66
CA TYR A 234 -10.79 -9.81 15.67
C TYR A 234 -9.50 -9.69 16.48
N ARG A 235 -8.72 -8.62 16.29
CA ARG A 235 -7.46 -8.42 17.02
C ARG A 235 -7.69 -8.22 18.52
N GLU A 236 -8.70 -7.46 18.92
CA GLU A 236 -9.05 -7.29 20.33
C GLU A 236 -9.41 -8.63 20.97
N MET A 237 -10.24 -9.44 20.28
CA MET A 237 -10.64 -10.76 20.76
C MET A 237 -9.46 -11.76 20.78
N GLU A 238 -8.59 -11.73 19.76
CA GLU A 238 -7.39 -12.58 19.69
C GLU A 238 -6.48 -12.36 20.90
N VAL A 239 -6.27 -11.10 21.31
CA VAL A 239 -5.53 -10.77 22.54
C VAL A 239 -6.26 -11.26 23.78
N PHE A 240 -7.57 -11.06 23.89
CA PHE A 240 -8.37 -11.48 25.05
C PHE A 240 -8.35 -13.00 25.26
N THR A 241 -8.40 -13.77 24.16
CA THR A 241 -8.42 -15.24 24.21
C THR A 241 -7.12 -15.87 24.71
N GLN A 242 -6.02 -15.12 24.73
CA GLN A 242 -4.78 -15.58 25.37
C GLN A 242 -4.91 -15.68 26.89
N PHE A 243 -5.94 -15.06 27.48
CA PHE A 243 -6.18 -15.01 28.91
C PHE A 243 -7.42 -15.77 29.37
N SER A 244 -8.25 -16.29 28.45
CA SER A 244 -9.47 -17.04 28.77
C SER A 244 -9.45 -18.44 28.17
N SER A 245 -9.78 -19.45 28.97
CA SER A 245 -9.84 -20.85 28.52
C SER A 245 -11.19 -21.25 27.95
N ASP A 246 -12.28 -20.56 28.33
CA ASP A 246 -13.62 -20.86 27.85
C ASP A 246 -14.15 -19.70 27.00
N LEU A 247 -14.58 -20.02 25.79
CA LEU A 247 -15.04 -19.07 24.79
C LEU A 247 -16.44 -19.51 24.35
N ASP A 248 -17.38 -18.57 24.43
CA ASP A 248 -18.73 -18.74 23.93
C ASP A 248 -18.74 -18.91 22.40
N ALA A 249 -19.84 -19.43 21.86
CA ALA A 249 -19.95 -19.75 20.44
C ALA A 249 -19.78 -18.52 19.54
N ALA A 250 -20.25 -17.34 19.96
CA ALA A 250 -20.15 -16.12 19.16
C ALA A 250 -18.68 -15.66 19.06
N THR A 251 -17.94 -15.71 20.16
CA THR A 251 -16.50 -15.41 20.16
C THR A 251 -15.72 -16.38 19.27
N LYS A 252 -16.03 -17.69 19.32
CA LYS A 252 -15.39 -18.68 18.45
C LYS A 252 -15.62 -18.40 16.97
N GLU A 253 -16.86 -18.11 16.57
CA GLU A 253 -17.19 -17.76 15.19
C GLU A 253 -16.48 -16.47 14.74
N GLN A 254 -16.40 -15.46 15.62
CA GLN A 254 -15.71 -14.20 15.31
C GLN A 254 -14.20 -14.39 15.11
N LEU A 255 -13.56 -15.25 15.92
CA LEU A 255 -12.15 -15.61 15.77
C LEU A 255 -11.91 -16.40 14.49
N GLU A 256 -12.78 -17.35 14.17
CA GLU A 256 -12.71 -18.11 12.93
C GLU A 256 -12.83 -17.18 11.70
N TYR A 257 -13.83 -16.31 11.71
CA TYR A 257 -14.06 -15.32 10.67
C TYR A 257 -12.86 -14.39 10.50
N GLY A 258 -12.36 -13.79 11.58
CA GLY A 258 -11.24 -12.86 11.53
C GLY A 258 -9.91 -13.52 11.16
N SER A 259 -9.65 -14.74 11.64
CA SER A 259 -8.49 -15.53 11.23
C SER A 259 -8.55 -15.88 9.75
N GLY A 260 -9.75 -16.18 9.23
CA GLY A 260 -9.99 -16.41 7.82
C GLY A 260 -9.80 -15.15 6.96
N LEU A 261 -10.28 -13.99 7.44
CA LEU A 261 -10.04 -12.69 6.80
C LEU A 261 -8.54 -12.35 6.73
N MET A 262 -7.79 -12.59 7.81
CA MET A 262 -6.34 -12.37 7.83
C MET A 262 -5.63 -13.23 6.79
N GLU A 263 -6.03 -14.50 6.65
CA GLU A 263 -5.50 -15.37 5.61
C GLU A 263 -5.88 -14.88 4.21
N LEU A 264 -7.14 -14.46 4.02
CA LEU A 264 -7.65 -13.92 2.76
C LEU A 264 -6.89 -12.66 2.30
N LEU A 265 -6.38 -11.86 3.22
CA LEU A 265 -5.63 -10.65 2.92
C LEU A 265 -4.15 -10.87 2.60
N LYS A 266 -3.61 -12.08 2.79
CA LYS A 266 -2.25 -12.39 2.32
C LYS A 266 -2.17 -12.30 0.80
N GLN A 267 -1.05 -11.92 0.25
CA GLN A 267 -0.90 -11.85 -1.20
C GLN A 267 0.56 -12.14 -1.57
N PRO A 268 0.80 -13.02 -2.55
CA PRO A 268 2.15 -13.24 -3.06
C PRO A 268 2.62 -12.00 -3.83
N LEU A 269 3.94 -11.80 -3.85
CA LEU A 269 4.59 -10.71 -4.58
C LEU A 269 4.25 -10.77 -6.07
N TYR A 270 4.14 -9.61 -6.72
CA TYR A 270 3.95 -9.48 -8.17
C TYR A 270 2.60 -9.99 -8.71
N HIS A 271 1.64 -10.31 -7.83
CA HIS A 271 0.31 -10.77 -8.21
C HIS A 271 -0.78 -9.78 -7.79
N PRO A 272 -0.80 -8.54 -8.33
CA PRO A 272 -1.86 -7.58 -8.01
C PRO A 272 -3.22 -8.09 -8.51
N LEU A 273 -4.24 -8.06 -7.64
CA LEU A 273 -5.61 -8.37 -8.04
C LEU A 273 -6.25 -7.17 -8.77
N SER A 274 -7.08 -7.48 -9.77
CA SER A 274 -7.94 -6.52 -10.48
C SER A 274 -9.05 -5.97 -9.57
N LEU A 275 -9.83 -4.98 -10.06
CA LEU A 275 -10.88 -4.38 -9.25
C LEU A 275 -11.99 -5.39 -8.96
N HIS A 276 -12.51 -6.07 -9.99
CA HIS A 276 -13.58 -7.07 -9.81
C HIS A 276 -13.14 -8.24 -8.93
N GLU A 277 -11.92 -8.76 -9.07
CA GLU A 277 -11.41 -9.85 -8.21
C GLU A 277 -11.38 -9.43 -6.74
N LYS A 278 -10.95 -8.19 -6.45
CA LYS A 278 -10.99 -7.64 -5.09
C LYS A 278 -12.42 -7.49 -4.59
N VAL A 279 -13.32 -6.93 -5.39
CA VAL A 279 -14.72 -6.70 -5.00
C VAL A 279 -15.41 -8.03 -4.70
N ILE A 280 -15.28 -9.03 -5.57
CA ILE A 280 -15.86 -10.38 -5.38
C ILE A 280 -15.29 -11.01 -4.10
N THR A 281 -13.97 -11.04 -3.95
CA THR A 281 -13.29 -11.59 -2.77
C THR A 281 -13.83 -10.97 -1.48
N LEU A 282 -13.89 -9.65 -1.41
CA LEU A 282 -14.30 -8.93 -0.21
C LEU A 282 -15.81 -9.07 0.02
N CYS A 283 -16.63 -9.11 -1.03
CA CYS A 283 -18.07 -9.33 -0.91
C CYS A 283 -18.38 -10.70 -0.29
N VAL A 284 -17.71 -11.75 -0.76
CA VAL A 284 -17.82 -13.12 -0.23
C VAL A 284 -17.38 -13.19 1.23
N ALA A 285 -16.31 -12.47 1.56
CA ALA A 285 -15.82 -12.37 2.94
C ALA A 285 -16.82 -11.67 3.86
N THR A 286 -17.30 -10.48 3.48
CA THR A 286 -18.27 -9.69 4.27
C THR A 286 -19.57 -10.44 4.54
N HIS A 287 -19.99 -11.34 3.65
CA HIS A 287 -21.17 -12.20 3.83
C HIS A 287 -20.86 -13.55 4.51
N LYS A 288 -19.68 -13.68 5.13
CA LYS A 288 -19.24 -14.85 5.92
C LYS A 288 -19.30 -16.20 5.18
N VAL A 289 -19.27 -16.20 3.84
CA VAL A 289 -19.36 -17.44 3.05
C VAL A 289 -18.16 -18.35 3.31
N LEU A 290 -17.02 -17.79 3.71
CA LEU A 290 -15.78 -18.51 4.00
C LEU A 290 -15.76 -19.23 5.36
N LEU A 291 -16.77 -19.04 6.22
CA LEU A 291 -16.84 -19.75 7.51
C LEU A 291 -16.91 -21.26 7.34
N GLY A 292 -16.24 -22.04 8.18
CA GLY A 292 -16.17 -23.50 8.08
C GLY A 292 -15.15 -24.02 7.07
N ILE A 293 -14.40 -23.15 6.37
CA ILE A 293 -13.27 -23.55 5.54
C ILE A 293 -12.00 -23.53 6.39
N GLU A 294 -11.21 -24.61 6.35
CA GLU A 294 -9.95 -24.65 7.10
C GLU A 294 -9.01 -23.52 6.62
N LYS A 295 -8.37 -22.82 7.58
CA LYS A 295 -7.49 -21.68 7.30
C LYS A 295 -6.49 -21.93 6.17
N LYS A 296 -5.89 -23.11 6.12
CA LYS A 296 -4.88 -23.46 5.10
C LYS A 296 -5.45 -23.52 3.68
N GLU A 297 -6.74 -23.80 3.56
CA GLU A 297 -7.42 -23.94 2.26
C GLU A 297 -8.00 -22.62 1.75
N ILE A 298 -8.15 -21.60 2.59
CA ILE A 298 -8.78 -20.31 2.22
C ILE A 298 -8.14 -19.69 0.98
N LYS A 299 -6.80 -19.76 0.86
CA LYS A 299 -6.11 -19.21 -0.31
C LYS A 299 -6.37 -19.98 -1.59
N LYS A 300 -6.39 -21.30 -1.51
CA LYS A 300 -6.73 -22.15 -2.64
C LYS A 300 -8.19 -21.96 -3.03
N PHE A 301 -9.09 -21.90 -2.05
CA PHE A 301 -10.50 -21.60 -2.26
C PHE A 301 -10.70 -20.25 -2.95
N GLN A 302 -10.02 -19.19 -2.50
CA GLN A 302 -10.08 -17.87 -3.13
C GLN A 302 -9.66 -17.94 -4.62
N ALA A 303 -8.52 -18.56 -4.91
CA ALA A 303 -8.01 -18.66 -6.28
C ALA A 303 -8.95 -19.47 -7.20
N ASP A 304 -9.43 -20.60 -6.71
CA ASP A 304 -10.32 -21.48 -7.46
C ASP A 304 -11.70 -20.84 -7.66
N MET A 305 -12.21 -20.13 -6.65
CA MET A 305 -13.45 -19.36 -6.74
C MET A 305 -13.33 -18.25 -7.78
N LEU A 306 -12.26 -17.44 -7.74
CA LEU A 306 -12.05 -16.38 -8.74
C LEU A 306 -11.93 -16.95 -10.16
N THR A 307 -11.31 -18.13 -10.30
CA THR A 307 -11.26 -18.84 -11.58
C THR A 307 -12.65 -19.28 -12.03
N TYR A 308 -13.47 -19.82 -11.13
CA TYR A 308 -14.86 -20.21 -11.41
C TYR A 308 -15.71 -19.00 -11.84
N PHE A 309 -15.63 -17.87 -11.13
CA PHE A 309 -16.30 -16.64 -11.54
C PHE A 309 -15.86 -16.20 -12.94
N LYS A 310 -14.56 -16.30 -13.25
CA LYS A 310 -14.04 -15.92 -14.57
C LYS A 310 -14.53 -16.83 -15.69
N THR A 311 -14.74 -18.12 -15.45
CA THR A 311 -15.13 -19.09 -16.49
C THR A 311 -16.64 -19.26 -16.62
N ALA A 312 -17.35 -19.34 -15.50
CA ALA A 312 -18.78 -19.64 -15.45
C ALA A 312 -19.66 -18.39 -15.41
N HIS A 313 -19.16 -17.30 -14.79
CA HIS A 313 -19.91 -16.06 -14.60
C HIS A 313 -19.11 -14.79 -14.96
N PRO A 314 -18.51 -14.72 -16.16
CA PRO A 314 -17.69 -13.57 -16.57
C PRO A 314 -18.48 -12.25 -16.57
N GLU A 315 -19.80 -12.30 -16.72
CA GLU A 315 -20.69 -11.14 -16.72
C GLU A 315 -20.63 -10.36 -15.41
N ILE A 316 -20.45 -11.05 -14.27
CA ILE A 316 -20.33 -10.41 -12.95
C ILE A 316 -19.06 -9.54 -12.90
N GLY A 317 -17.95 -10.06 -13.43
CA GLY A 317 -16.69 -9.32 -13.48
C GLY A 317 -16.76 -8.09 -14.40
N GLN A 318 -17.40 -8.24 -15.56
CA GLN A 318 -17.59 -7.17 -16.54
C GLN A 318 -18.48 -6.05 -15.97
N GLU A 319 -19.61 -6.40 -15.35
CA GLU A 319 -20.52 -5.44 -14.76
C GLU A 319 -19.84 -4.59 -13.67
N ILE A 320 -18.98 -5.19 -12.84
CA ILE A 320 -18.23 -4.47 -11.80
C ILE A 320 -17.22 -3.47 -12.42
N GLU A 321 -16.51 -3.87 -13.47
CA GLU A 321 -15.52 -3.00 -14.13
C GLU A 321 -16.18 -1.82 -14.86
N GLU A 322 -17.34 -2.06 -15.50
CA GLU A 322 -18.08 -1.04 -16.24
C GLU A 322 -18.82 -0.06 -15.31
N THR A 323 -19.64 -0.58 -14.41
CA THR A 323 -20.49 0.25 -13.54
C THR A 323 -19.68 0.89 -12.41
N LYS A 324 -18.59 0.25 -11.97
CA LYS A 324 -17.80 0.61 -10.78
C LYS A 324 -18.67 0.75 -9.53
N ALA A 325 -19.85 0.13 -9.53
CA ALA A 325 -20.85 0.12 -8.48
C ALA A 325 -21.19 -1.33 -8.12
N LEU A 326 -21.86 -1.51 -6.98
CA LEU A 326 -22.25 -2.82 -6.49
C LEU A 326 -23.71 -2.73 -6.03
N SER A 327 -24.63 -3.08 -6.91
CA SER A 327 -26.07 -3.14 -6.61
C SER A 327 -26.36 -4.24 -5.59
N GLU A 328 -27.56 -4.25 -5.00
CA GLU A 328 -27.96 -5.32 -4.08
C GLU A 328 -28.15 -6.64 -4.84
N GLU A 329 -28.77 -6.59 -6.02
CA GLU A 329 -28.92 -7.75 -6.92
C GLU A 329 -27.56 -8.39 -7.27
N LEU A 330 -26.54 -7.58 -7.56
CA LEU A 330 -25.20 -8.09 -7.89
C LEU A 330 -24.52 -8.71 -6.68
N ILE A 331 -24.76 -8.19 -5.47
CA ILE A 331 -24.27 -8.79 -4.22
C ILE A 331 -24.91 -10.15 -4.01
N GLU A 332 -26.23 -10.24 -4.14
CA GLU A 332 -26.96 -11.49 -3.99
C GLU A 332 -26.45 -12.53 -4.97
N LYS A 333 -26.30 -12.16 -6.25
CA LYS A 333 -25.74 -13.03 -7.28
C LYS A 333 -24.33 -13.52 -6.93
N ILE A 334 -23.43 -12.63 -6.50
CA ILE A 334 -22.07 -13.03 -6.06
C ILE A 334 -22.13 -14.00 -4.88
N VAL A 335 -22.96 -13.74 -3.89
CA VAL A 335 -23.06 -14.55 -2.68
C VAL A 335 -23.65 -15.92 -2.99
N GLU A 336 -24.69 -16.00 -3.82
CA GLU A 336 -25.30 -17.24 -4.26
C GLU A 336 -24.33 -18.09 -5.07
N THR A 337 -23.68 -17.51 -6.08
CA THR A 337 -22.66 -18.19 -6.89
C THR A 337 -21.51 -18.71 -6.02
N ALA A 338 -21.05 -17.91 -5.05
CA ALA A 338 -19.99 -18.35 -4.13
C ALA A 338 -20.44 -19.49 -3.19
N LYS A 339 -21.70 -19.47 -2.73
CA LYS A 339 -22.28 -20.56 -1.92
C LYS A 339 -22.47 -21.84 -2.74
N GLU A 340 -22.89 -21.73 -4.00
CA GLU A 340 -22.98 -22.86 -4.92
C GLU A 340 -21.60 -23.49 -5.15
N PHE A 341 -20.60 -22.66 -5.47
CA PHE A 341 -19.22 -23.11 -5.61
C PHE A 341 -18.72 -23.83 -4.35
N LYS A 342 -19.01 -23.27 -3.17
CA LYS A 342 -18.67 -23.89 -1.89
C LYS A 342 -19.35 -25.25 -1.68
N LYS A 343 -20.62 -25.41 -2.04
CA LYS A 343 -21.35 -26.69 -1.91
C LYS A 343 -20.84 -27.77 -2.87
N SER A 344 -20.23 -27.37 -3.98
CA SER A 344 -19.67 -28.29 -4.98
C SER A 344 -18.33 -28.91 -4.57
N ARG A 345 -17.80 -28.58 -3.38
CA ARG A 345 -16.51 -29.02 -2.84
C ARG A 345 -16.65 -29.51 -1.41
#